data_AF-A0A1D1W1T6-F1
#
_entry.id   AF-A0A1D1W1T6-F1
#
_cell.length_a   1.000
_cell.length_b   1.000
_cell.length_c   1.000
_cell.angle_alpha   90.00
_cell.angle_beta   90.00
_cell.angle_gamma   90.00
#
_symmetry.space_group_name_H-M   'P 1'
#
loop_
_entity.id
_entity.type
_entity.pdbx_description
1 polymer ?
#
loop_
_entity_poly.entity_id
_entity_poly.type
_entity_poly.pdbx_seq_one_letter_code
_entity_poly.pdbx_strand_id
1 'polypeptide(L)'
;MTGTSAHLITFRRSQETEFGPFAYIDRVPMEKANMLWQSADLLLAKLSVKMATNLVTLRLPAVFLASIVLVWSTSCLPWVACLVTFAGKMTLAILVAAVVAVVFKKPLARLLTPLDQRQPISPRGKAVFITGCDTGFGHDLAVRLRQYGFHVFAGCLLSESEGSKELVKENIQVLQCDVTKWEEVATCADQVAQVMKDKNLSLWAVVNNAGVAVLSGWSIR
;
A
#
# COMPACT_ATOMS: atom_id res chain seq x y z
N MET A 1 15.78 -14.62 -106.17
CA MET A 1 14.43 -15.22 -106.16
C MET A 1 14.64 -16.65 -105.68
N THR A 2 14.22 -17.08 -104.49
CA THR A 2 12.88 -17.02 -103.91
C THR A 2 13.00 -17.09 -102.38
N GLY A 3 12.36 -16.14 -101.69
CA GLY A 3 12.16 -16.21 -100.24
C GLY A 3 10.95 -17.08 -99.94
N THR A 4 11.09 -18.00 -98.98
CA THR A 4 10.02 -18.87 -98.52
C THR A 4 9.17 -18.09 -97.50
N SER A 5 7.93 -17.80 -97.86
CA SER A 5 6.95 -17.11 -97.01
C SER A 5 6.39 -18.07 -95.95
N ALA A 6 6.46 -17.69 -94.67
CA ALA A 6 5.65 -18.27 -93.60
C ALA A 6 4.57 -17.25 -93.20
N HIS A 7 3.30 -17.66 -93.25
CA HIS A 7 2.14 -16.84 -92.90
C HIS A 7 1.60 -17.25 -91.53
N LEU A 8 1.49 -16.31 -90.60
CA LEU A 8 0.80 -16.48 -89.32
C LEU A 8 -0.55 -15.75 -89.38
N ILE A 9 -1.64 -16.50 -89.23
CA ILE A 9 -3.02 -16.01 -89.25
C ILE A 9 -3.57 -16.10 -87.83
N THR A 10 -4.19 -15.03 -87.32
CA THR A 10 -5.06 -15.11 -86.16
C THR A 10 -6.31 -14.26 -86.36
N PHE A 11 -7.48 -14.85 -86.11
CA PHE A 11 -8.80 -14.23 -86.22
C PHE A 11 -9.27 -13.64 -84.89
N ARG A 12 -10.09 -12.59 -84.95
CA ARG A 12 -10.97 -12.16 -83.85
C ARG A 12 -12.41 -12.01 -84.36
N ARG A 13 -13.36 -12.55 -83.60
CA ARG A 13 -14.80 -12.65 -83.92
C ARG A 13 -15.54 -11.35 -83.60
N SER A 14 -16.49 -10.96 -84.44
CA SER A 14 -17.66 -10.17 -84.04
C SER A 14 -18.90 -10.71 -84.75
N GLN A 15 -20.01 -10.76 -84.01
CA GLN A 15 -21.32 -11.26 -84.41
C GLN A 15 -22.06 -10.30 -85.36
N GLU A 16 -22.87 -10.92 -86.25
CA GLU A 16 -24.12 -10.47 -86.93
C GLU A 16 -24.06 -9.21 -87.84
N THR A 17 -23.96 -9.40 -89.17
CA THR A 17 -25.03 -9.40 -90.23
C THR A 17 -25.56 -7.99 -90.58
N GLU A 18 -25.68 -7.52 -91.82
CA GLU A 18 -25.76 -8.15 -93.15
C GLU A 18 -25.30 -7.10 -94.22
N PHE A 19 -24.74 -7.56 -95.35
CA PHE A 19 -23.99 -6.81 -96.40
C PHE A 19 -22.51 -6.53 -96.11
N GLY A 20 -21.72 -7.60 -96.10
CA GLY A 20 -20.27 -7.57 -96.34
C GLY A 20 -19.91 -8.22 -97.69
N PRO A 21 -18.62 -8.48 -97.96
CA PRO A 21 -17.42 -7.88 -97.39
C PRO A 21 -16.46 -7.39 -98.50
N PHE A 22 -15.60 -6.41 -98.25
CA PHE A 22 -14.21 -6.45 -98.77
C PHE A 22 -13.34 -5.57 -97.88
N ALA A 23 -12.68 -6.20 -96.92
CA ALA A 23 -11.66 -5.58 -96.10
C ALA A 23 -10.43 -5.29 -96.97
N TYR A 24 -10.00 -4.03 -97.03
CA TYR A 24 -8.76 -3.64 -97.68
C TYR A 24 -7.59 -4.08 -96.78
N ILE A 25 -6.75 -4.98 -97.28
CA ILE A 25 -5.52 -5.37 -96.62
C ILE A 25 -4.44 -4.40 -97.09
N ASP A 26 -4.16 -3.38 -96.28
CA ASP A 26 -2.97 -2.58 -96.47
C ASP A 26 -1.75 -3.46 -96.18
N ARG A 27 -1.03 -3.83 -97.25
CA ARG A 27 0.27 -4.49 -97.13
C ARG A 27 1.28 -3.45 -96.64
N VAL A 28 1.50 -3.41 -95.34
CA VAL A 28 2.63 -2.67 -94.79
C VAL A 28 3.91 -3.44 -95.14
N PRO A 29 4.92 -2.80 -95.76
CA PRO A 29 6.20 -3.44 -96.01
C PRO A 29 6.80 -3.96 -94.69
N MET A 30 7.25 -5.22 -94.66
CA MET A 30 7.81 -5.89 -93.47
C MET A 30 8.90 -5.07 -92.75
N GLU A 31 9.65 -4.28 -93.51
CA GLU A 31 10.68 -3.38 -92.98
C GLU A 31 10.11 -2.28 -92.07
N LYS A 32 8.95 -1.70 -92.42
CA LYS A 32 8.25 -0.73 -91.56
C LYS A 32 7.65 -1.38 -90.32
N ALA A 33 7.14 -2.60 -90.44
CA ALA A 33 6.60 -3.35 -89.30
C ALA A 33 7.70 -3.66 -88.27
N ASN A 34 8.87 -4.13 -88.72
CA ASN A 34 10.00 -4.40 -87.82
C ASN A 34 10.51 -3.13 -87.10
N MET A 35 10.59 -1.98 -87.77
CA MET A 35 10.96 -0.73 -87.12
C MET A 35 9.94 -0.30 -86.05
N LEU A 36 8.65 -0.48 -86.31
CA LEU A 36 7.60 -0.16 -85.35
C LEU A 36 7.66 -1.07 -84.12
N TRP A 37 7.90 -2.37 -84.30
CA TRP A 37 8.10 -3.31 -83.21
C TRP A 37 9.36 -2.99 -82.39
N GLN A 38 10.50 -2.72 -83.04
CA GLN A 38 11.72 -2.31 -82.35
C GLN A 38 11.54 -1.01 -81.55
N SER A 39 10.77 -0.05 -82.08
CA SER A 39 10.47 1.20 -81.40
C SER A 39 9.54 0.99 -80.19
N ALA A 40 8.53 0.13 -80.34
CA ALA A 40 7.62 -0.24 -79.27
C ALA A 40 8.35 -0.98 -78.13
N ASP A 41 9.21 -1.95 -78.46
CA ASP A 41 10.02 -2.69 -77.49
C ASP A 41 10.99 -1.76 -76.74
N LEU A 42 11.62 -0.82 -77.46
CA LEU A 42 12.48 0.20 -76.84
C LEU A 42 11.69 1.12 -75.89
N LEU A 43 10.47 1.50 -76.25
CA LEU A 43 9.60 2.31 -75.40
C LEU A 43 9.13 1.52 -74.18
N LEU A 44 8.74 0.26 -74.34
CA LEU A 44 8.36 -0.62 -73.24
C LEU A 44 9.54 -0.84 -72.28
N ALA A 45 10.75 -1.04 -72.80
CA ALA A 45 11.96 -1.16 -71.98
C ALA A 45 12.25 0.13 -71.20
N LYS A 46 12.17 1.32 -71.85
CA LYS A 46 12.36 2.62 -71.18
C LYS A 46 11.30 2.90 -70.12
N LEU A 47 10.04 2.55 -70.38
CA LEU A 47 8.94 2.69 -69.42
C LEU A 47 9.12 1.75 -68.23
N SER A 48 9.53 0.49 -68.47
CA SER A 48 9.81 -0.50 -67.43
C SER A 48 10.95 -0.05 -66.52
N VAL A 49 12.06 0.43 -67.09
CA VAL A 49 13.20 0.96 -66.32
C VAL A 49 12.78 2.20 -65.52
N LYS A 50 12.05 3.15 -66.13
CA LYS A 50 11.60 4.37 -65.47
C LYS A 50 10.62 4.07 -64.32
N MET A 51 9.73 3.10 -64.50
CA MET A 51 8.80 2.64 -63.47
C MET A 51 9.56 1.96 -62.33
N ALA A 52 10.54 1.10 -62.65
CA ALA A 52 11.39 0.45 -61.64
C ALA A 52 12.21 1.46 -60.85
N THR A 53 12.85 2.44 -61.51
CA THR A 53 13.60 3.50 -60.82
C THR A 53 12.68 4.35 -59.95
N ASN A 54 11.51 4.75 -60.44
CA ASN A 54 10.54 5.52 -59.66
C ASN A 54 10.05 4.75 -58.43
N LEU A 55 9.75 3.45 -58.60
CA LEU A 55 9.33 2.58 -57.50
C LEU A 55 10.42 2.44 -56.44
N VAL A 56 11.69 2.30 -56.83
CA VAL A 56 12.83 2.24 -55.90
C VAL A 56 13.04 3.58 -55.20
N THR A 57 13.03 4.70 -55.94
CA THR A 57 13.21 6.04 -55.36
C THR A 57 12.09 6.45 -54.40
N LEU A 58 10.87 5.93 -54.58
CA LEU A 58 9.75 6.19 -53.68
C LEU A 58 9.75 5.25 -52.46
N ARG A 59 10.19 4.00 -52.63
CA ARG A 59 10.24 3.01 -51.54
C ARG A 59 11.36 3.25 -50.54
N LEU A 60 12.55 3.65 -50.99
CA LEU A 60 13.70 3.89 -50.11
C LEU A 60 13.43 4.94 -48.99
N PRO A 61 12.91 6.15 -49.28
CA PRO A 61 12.60 7.12 -48.24
C PRO A 61 11.42 6.70 -47.36
N ALA A 62 10.43 5.99 -47.92
CA ALA A 62 9.30 5.47 -47.13
C ALA A 62 9.78 4.42 -46.11
N VAL A 63 10.67 3.51 -46.51
CA VAL A 63 11.28 2.51 -45.62
C VAL A 63 12.18 3.19 -44.58
N PHE A 64 12.95 4.20 -44.97
CA PHE A 64 13.78 4.97 -44.05
C PHE A 64 12.94 5.70 -42.98
N LEU A 65 11.86 6.39 -43.38
CA LEU A 65 10.94 7.03 -42.44
C LEU A 65 10.25 6.02 -41.52
N ALA A 66 9.80 4.88 -42.05
CA ALA A 66 9.23 3.81 -41.24
C ALA A 66 10.24 3.26 -40.22
N SER A 67 11.51 3.13 -40.59
CA SER A 67 12.58 2.69 -39.67
C SER A 67 12.85 3.69 -38.55
N ILE A 68 12.83 4.99 -38.84
CA ILE A 68 12.94 6.04 -37.82
C ILE A 68 11.76 5.95 -36.86
N VAL A 69 10.53 5.83 -37.36
CA VAL A 69 9.34 5.70 -36.51
C VAL A 69 9.41 4.44 -35.64
N LEU A 70 9.89 3.32 -36.18
CA LEU A 70 10.09 2.08 -35.41
C LEU A 70 11.18 2.21 -34.34
N VAL A 71 12.31 2.85 -34.66
CA VAL A 71 13.39 3.10 -33.69
C VAL A 71 12.93 4.05 -32.59
N TRP A 72 12.22 5.12 -32.93
CA TRP A 72 11.68 6.07 -31.95
C TRP A 72 10.59 5.46 -31.07
N SER A 73 9.68 4.68 -31.66
CA SER A 73 8.62 4.00 -30.89
C SER A 73 9.18 2.92 -29.95
N THR A 74 10.12 2.10 -30.40
CA THR A 74 10.76 1.09 -29.55
C THR A 74 11.68 1.69 -28.49
N SER A 75 12.31 2.83 -28.79
CA SER A 75 13.24 3.49 -27.86
C SER A 75 12.55 4.40 -26.85
N CYS A 76 11.40 5.02 -27.16
CA CYS A 76 10.72 5.96 -26.24
C CYS A 76 9.65 5.30 -25.37
N LEU A 77 8.94 4.30 -25.91
CA LEU A 77 7.81 3.67 -25.21
C LEU A 77 8.19 3.01 -23.86
N PRO A 78 9.35 2.33 -23.72
CA PRO A 78 9.77 1.76 -22.44
C PRO A 78 10.05 2.83 -21.37
N TRP A 79 10.59 3.99 -21.75
CA TRP A 79 10.90 5.07 -20.82
C TRP A 79 9.64 5.75 -20.32
N VAL A 80 8.66 5.98 -21.19
CA VAL A 80 7.35 6.52 -20.80
C VAL A 80 6.62 5.54 -19.88
N ALA A 81 6.62 4.24 -20.19
CA ALA A 81 6.03 3.21 -19.32
C ALA A 81 6.76 3.12 -17.96
N CYS A 82 8.09 3.22 -17.95
CA CYS A 82 8.90 3.25 -16.73
C CYS A 82 8.56 4.48 -15.86
N LEU A 83 8.44 5.66 -16.46
CA LEU A 83 8.08 6.89 -15.75
C LEU A 83 6.66 6.82 -15.16
N VAL A 84 5.68 6.32 -15.90
CA VAL A 84 4.30 6.17 -15.42
C VAL A 84 4.21 5.17 -14.27
N THR A 85 4.89 4.02 -14.38
CA THR A 85 4.91 3.02 -13.30
C THR A 85 5.69 3.48 -12.08
N PHE A 86 6.78 4.24 -12.26
CA PHE A 86 7.53 4.86 -11.17
C PHE A 86 6.69 5.91 -10.44
N ALA A 87 6.05 6.82 -11.16
CA ALA A 87 5.16 7.83 -10.59
C ALA A 87 3.98 7.19 -9.82
N GLY A 88 3.38 6.13 -10.36
CA GLY A 88 2.33 5.37 -9.69
C GLY A 88 2.79 4.73 -8.38
N LYS A 89 3.96 4.09 -8.36
CA LYS A 89 4.54 3.51 -7.14
C LYS A 89 4.88 4.57 -6.10
N MET A 90 5.44 5.70 -6.51
CA MET A 90 5.72 6.82 -5.60
C MET A 90 4.45 7.39 -4.98
N THR A 91 3.39 7.53 -5.78
CA THR A 91 2.07 7.99 -5.29
C THR A 91 1.49 7.01 -4.27
N LEU A 92 1.54 5.71 -4.55
CA LEU A 92 1.11 4.67 -3.62
C LEU A 92 1.93 4.67 -2.32
N ALA A 93 3.26 4.83 -2.40
CA ALA A 93 4.12 4.90 -1.23
C ALA A 93 3.79 6.10 -0.33
N ILE A 94 3.55 7.28 -0.92
CA ILE A 94 3.13 8.48 -0.19
C ILE A 94 1.78 8.26 0.50
N LEU A 95 0.81 7.64 -0.18
CA LEU A 95 -0.49 7.31 0.41
C LEU A 95 -0.36 6.34 1.58
N VAL A 96 0.44 5.28 1.44
CA VAL A 96 0.72 4.32 2.52
C VAL A 96 1.37 5.02 3.71
N ALA A 97 2.39 5.85 3.46
CA ALA A 97 3.06 6.62 4.51
C ALA A 97 2.10 7.58 5.23
N ALA A 98 1.19 8.22 4.50
CA ALA A 98 0.16 9.10 5.08
C ALA A 98 -0.83 8.31 5.95
N VAL A 99 -1.31 7.15 5.48
CA VAL A 99 -2.20 6.27 6.25
C VAL A 99 -1.52 5.79 7.52
N VAL A 100 -0.27 5.31 7.42
CA VAL A 100 0.56 4.95 8.57
C VAL A 100 0.66 6.14 9.52
N ALA A 101 1.05 7.33 9.05
CA ALA A 101 1.14 8.51 9.90
C ALA A 101 -0.17 8.84 10.62
N VAL A 102 -1.34 8.69 9.97
CA VAL A 102 -2.65 8.94 10.61
C VAL A 102 -2.99 7.87 11.65
N VAL A 103 -2.76 6.59 11.33
CA VAL A 103 -3.03 5.46 12.24
C VAL A 103 -2.12 5.54 13.48
N PHE A 104 -0.85 5.87 13.29
CA PHE A 104 0.15 5.91 14.34
C PHE A 104 0.24 7.27 15.08
N LYS A 105 -0.31 8.37 14.53
CA LYS A 105 -0.33 9.68 15.21
C LYS A 105 -1.02 9.65 16.57
N LYS A 106 -2.17 8.99 16.69
CA LYS A 106 -2.95 8.92 17.94
C LYS A 106 -2.28 8.08 19.05
N PRO A 107 -1.83 6.84 18.80
CA PRO A 107 -1.12 6.07 19.83
C PRO A 107 0.21 6.73 20.19
N LEU A 108 0.94 7.28 19.22
CA LEU A 108 2.17 8.02 19.49
C LEU A 108 1.90 9.28 20.32
N ALA A 109 0.85 10.03 20.01
CA ALA A 109 0.44 11.17 20.84
C ALA A 109 0.08 10.74 22.26
N ARG A 110 -0.61 9.61 22.48
CA ARG A 110 -0.89 9.11 23.83
C ARG A 110 0.35 8.65 24.60
N LEU A 111 1.37 8.15 23.89
CA LEU A 111 2.64 7.76 24.49
C LEU A 111 3.51 8.97 24.84
N LEU A 112 3.42 10.04 24.04
CA LEU A 112 4.21 11.27 24.18
C LEU A 112 3.50 12.39 24.94
N THR A 113 2.19 12.31 25.17
CA THR A 113 1.46 13.28 26.01
C THR A 113 2.01 13.16 27.44
N PRO A 114 2.55 14.24 28.02
CA PRO A 114 2.97 14.24 29.41
C PRO A 114 1.81 13.79 30.30
N LEU A 115 2.07 12.89 31.25
CA LEU A 115 1.10 12.48 32.27
C LEU A 115 0.54 13.68 33.08
N ASP A 116 1.22 14.82 32.97
CA ASP A 116 0.95 16.13 33.57
C ASP A 116 -0.37 16.79 33.12
N GLN A 117 -0.96 16.37 31.99
CA GLN A 117 -2.28 16.89 31.56
C GLN A 117 -3.47 16.27 32.31
N ARG A 118 -3.24 15.32 33.22
CA ARG A 118 -4.32 14.79 34.06
C ARG A 118 -4.72 15.85 35.08
N GLN A 119 -5.98 16.28 35.02
CA GLN A 119 -6.56 17.22 35.97
C GLN A 119 -6.23 16.79 37.41
N PRO A 120 -5.72 17.69 38.26
CA PRO A 120 -5.36 17.36 39.64
C PRO A 120 -6.60 16.86 40.37
N ILE A 121 -6.51 15.65 40.91
CA ILE A 121 -7.60 15.01 41.63
C ILE A 121 -7.64 15.59 43.04
N SER A 122 -8.74 16.26 43.41
CA SER A 122 -8.94 16.66 44.81
C SER A 122 -9.04 15.41 45.69
N PRO A 123 -8.21 15.27 46.74
CA PRO A 123 -8.15 14.09 47.62
C PRO A 123 -9.23 14.09 48.71
N ARG A 124 -9.87 15.24 48.95
CA ARG A 124 -10.84 15.43 50.03
C ARG A 124 -12.04 14.51 49.86
N GLY A 125 -12.38 13.76 50.92
CA GLY A 125 -13.52 12.84 50.94
C GLY A 125 -13.32 11.58 50.10
N LYS A 126 -12.12 11.33 49.58
CA LYS A 126 -11.80 10.16 48.76
C LYS A 126 -10.96 9.16 49.53
N ALA A 127 -11.36 7.90 49.43
CA ALA A 127 -10.65 6.78 50.00
C ALA A 127 -9.95 5.94 48.94
N VAL A 128 -8.80 5.37 49.29
CA VAL A 128 -8.06 4.40 48.49
C VAL A 128 -7.80 3.17 49.33
N PHE A 129 -8.16 2.00 48.81
CA PHE A 129 -7.77 0.71 49.39
C PHE A 129 -6.59 0.13 48.62
N ILE A 130 -5.55 -0.30 49.32
CA ILE A 130 -4.32 -0.82 48.72
C ILE A 130 -4.03 -2.18 49.34
N THR A 131 -3.83 -3.22 48.53
CA THR A 131 -3.43 -4.55 49.01
C THR A 131 -1.90 -4.70 49.00
N GLY A 132 -1.35 -5.54 49.88
CA GLY A 132 0.09 -5.80 49.96
C GLY A 132 0.87 -4.58 50.44
N CYS A 133 0.49 -4.02 51.60
CA CYS A 133 1.12 -2.84 52.18
C CYS A 133 2.16 -3.15 53.26
N ASP A 134 2.46 -4.43 53.51
CA ASP A 134 3.44 -4.84 54.53
C ASP A 134 4.83 -4.26 54.23
N THR A 135 5.23 -4.20 52.96
CA THR A 135 6.54 -3.69 52.50
C THR A 135 6.48 -3.12 51.08
N GLY A 136 7.57 -2.49 50.63
CA GLY A 136 7.81 -2.15 49.23
C GLY A 136 6.85 -1.10 48.65
N PHE A 137 6.49 -1.24 47.37
CA PHE A 137 5.72 -0.24 46.64
C PHE A 137 4.34 0.04 47.24
N GLY A 138 3.67 -0.98 47.79
CA GLY A 138 2.35 -0.81 48.42
C GLY A 138 2.44 0.06 49.67
N HIS A 139 3.46 -0.18 50.49
CA HIS A 139 3.76 0.62 51.67
C HIS A 139 4.05 2.09 51.32
N ASP A 140 5.01 2.33 50.42
CA ASP A 140 5.40 3.68 50.00
C ASP A 140 4.24 4.45 49.37
N LEU A 141 3.41 3.75 48.58
CA LEU A 141 2.22 4.34 47.97
C LEU A 141 1.19 4.74 49.03
N ALA A 142 0.97 3.91 50.06
CA ALA A 142 0.06 4.20 51.15
C ALA A 142 0.47 5.48 51.90
N VAL A 143 1.75 5.59 52.28
CA VAL A 143 2.32 6.78 52.93
C VAL A 143 2.16 8.01 52.04
N ARG A 144 2.51 7.91 50.76
CA ARG A 144 2.46 9.03 49.83
C ARG A 144 1.04 9.53 49.58
N LEU A 145 0.07 8.64 49.41
CA LEU A 145 -1.34 9.02 49.24
C LEU A 145 -1.92 9.65 50.51
N ARG A 146 -1.50 9.17 51.68
CA ARG A 146 -1.87 9.77 52.97
C ARG A 146 -1.34 11.19 53.12
N GLN A 147 -0.10 11.45 52.68
CA GLN A 147 0.51 12.78 52.63
C GLN A 147 -0.20 13.72 51.64
N TYR A 148 -0.69 13.19 50.52
CA TYR A 148 -1.54 13.96 49.60
C TYR A 148 -2.96 14.21 50.14
N GLY A 149 -3.34 13.63 51.28
CA GLY A 149 -4.62 13.91 51.96
C GLY A 149 -5.76 12.96 51.59
N PHE A 150 -5.48 11.84 50.93
CA PHE A 150 -6.46 10.77 50.76
C PHE A 150 -6.69 10.03 52.09
N HIS A 151 -7.88 9.44 52.23
CA HIS A 151 -8.09 8.42 53.25
C HIS A 151 -7.53 7.10 52.72
N VAL A 152 -6.61 6.46 53.44
CA VAL A 152 -5.97 5.24 52.96
C VAL A 152 -6.31 4.08 53.89
N PHE A 153 -6.78 2.99 53.27
CA PHE A 153 -6.96 1.69 53.90
C PHE A 153 -5.86 0.76 53.37
N ALA A 154 -4.95 0.34 54.25
CA ALA A 154 -3.83 -0.52 53.91
C ALA A 154 -4.17 -1.98 54.24
N GLY A 155 -4.44 -2.79 53.22
CA GLY A 155 -4.57 -4.24 53.33
C GLY A 155 -3.19 -4.90 53.41
N CYS A 156 -2.87 -5.45 54.57
CA CYS A 156 -1.62 -6.16 54.84
C CYS A 156 -1.88 -7.66 54.98
N LEU A 157 -0.95 -8.48 54.51
CA LEU A 157 -0.95 -9.92 54.76
C LEU A 157 -0.77 -10.22 56.25
N LEU A 158 -0.02 -9.39 56.96
CA LEU A 158 0.15 -9.46 58.42
C LEU A 158 -0.06 -8.06 59.01
N SER A 159 -1.21 -7.83 59.65
CA SER A 159 -1.54 -6.55 60.28
C SER A 159 -0.61 -6.16 61.43
N GLU A 160 0.17 -7.11 61.94
CA GLU A 160 1.16 -6.92 63.02
C GLU A 160 2.62 -6.95 62.54
N SER A 161 2.86 -6.88 61.23
CA SER A 161 4.22 -6.74 60.68
C SER A 161 4.88 -5.42 61.09
N GLU A 162 6.20 -5.33 60.97
CA GLU A 162 6.89 -4.06 61.27
C GLU A 162 6.43 -2.92 60.34
N GLY A 163 6.28 -3.20 59.04
CA GLY A 163 5.80 -2.20 58.09
C GLY A 163 4.35 -1.79 58.32
N SER A 164 3.47 -2.68 58.79
CA SER A 164 2.10 -2.28 59.15
C SER A 164 2.08 -1.35 60.37
N LYS A 165 2.92 -1.60 61.38
CA LYS A 165 3.06 -0.70 62.55
C LYS A 165 3.55 0.69 62.15
N GLU A 166 4.45 0.77 61.17
CA GLU A 166 4.90 2.04 60.60
C GLU A 166 3.73 2.78 59.92
N LEU A 167 2.88 2.09 59.15
CA LEU A 167 1.68 2.69 58.55
C LEU A 167 0.70 3.22 59.61
N VAL A 168 0.55 2.52 60.74
CA VAL A 168 -0.29 3.00 61.85
C VAL A 168 0.26 4.31 62.44
N LYS A 169 1.60 4.46 62.54
CA LYS A 169 2.23 5.72 62.99
C LYS A 169 1.97 6.87 62.03
N GLU A 170 1.85 6.59 60.73
CA GLU A 170 1.45 7.54 59.68
C GLU A 170 -0.07 7.84 59.68
N ASN A 171 -0.82 7.34 60.68
CA ASN A 171 -2.27 7.51 60.80
C ASN A 171 -3.01 6.97 59.55
N ILE A 172 -2.56 5.81 59.07
CA ILE A 172 -3.18 5.01 58.02
C ILE A 172 -3.91 3.84 58.68
N GLN A 173 -5.11 3.52 58.20
CA GLN A 173 -5.89 2.42 58.73
C GLN A 173 -5.42 1.10 58.12
N VAL A 174 -4.80 0.25 58.93
CA VAL A 174 -4.33 -1.08 58.54
C VAL A 174 -5.43 -2.12 58.74
N LEU A 175 -5.62 -3.00 57.76
CA LEU A 175 -6.55 -4.13 57.77
C LEU A 175 -5.81 -5.42 57.44
N GLN A 176 -6.12 -6.50 58.17
CA GLN A 176 -5.61 -7.85 57.89
C GLN A 176 -6.33 -8.43 56.66
N CYS A 177 -5.63 -8.57 55.54
CA CYS A 177 -6.18 -8.94 54.24
C CYS A 177 -5.27 -9.89 53.46
N ASP A 178 -5.33 -11.19 53.76
CA ASP A 178 -4.80 -12.20 52.86
C ASP A 178 -5.69 -12.32 51.61
N VAL A 179 -5.22 -11.77 50.49
CA VAL A 179 -5.96 -11.77 49.21
C VAL A 179 -6.21 -13.17 48.64
N THR A 180 -5.54 -14.20 49.18
CA THR A 180 -5.76 -15.60 48.77
C THR A 180 -6.95 -16.25 49.49
N LYS A 181 -7.45 -15.64 50.58
CA LYS A 181 -8.57 -16.13 51.37
C LYS A 181 -9.78 -15.24 51.20
N TRP A 182 -10.85 -15.80 50.66
CA TRP A 182 -12.08 -15.05 50.38
C TRP A 182 -12.70 -14.44 51.64
N GLU A 183 -12.63 -15.15 52.77
CA GLU A 183 -13.21 -14.72 54.04
C GLU A 183 -12.50 -13.46 54.59
N GLU A 184 -11.18 -13.39 54.46
CA GLU A 184 -10.41 -12.20 54.86
C GLU A 184 -10.70 -11.01 53.94
N VAL A 185 -10.80 -11.25 52.63
CA VAL A 185 -11.15 -10.21 51.65
C VAL A 185 -12.56 -9.67 51.91
N ALA A 186 -13.54 -10.53 52.16
CA ALA A 186 -14.91 -10.13 52.48
C ALA A 186 -14.97 -9.30 53.77
N THR A 187 -14.27 -9.75 54.82
CA THR A 187 -14.18 -9.02 56.09
C THR A 187 -13.55 -7.64 55.90
N CYS A 188 -12.48 -7.54 55.13
CA CYS A 188 -11.85 -6.26 54.80
C CYS A 188 -12.80 -5.32 54.04
N ALA A 189 -13.52 -5.86 53.04
CA ALA A 189 -14.48 -5.08 52.27
C ALA A 189 -15.59 -4.50 53.17
N ASP A 190 -16.11 -5.29 54.11
CA ASP A 190 -17.11 -4.85 55.07
C ASP A 190 -16.57 -3.76 56.01
N GLN A 191 -15.36 -3.93 56.52
CA GLN A 191 -14.69 -2.93 57.36
C GLN A 191 -14.47 -1.60 56.61
N VAL A 192 -13.98 -1.67 55.37
CA VAL A 192 -13.82 -0.49 54.51
C VAL A 192 -15.17 0.18 54.26
N ALA A 193 -16.20 -0.59 53.90
CA ALA A 193 -17.53 -0.07 53.63
C ALA A 193 -18.15 0.60 54.87
N GLN A 194 -17.95 0.03 56.06
CA GLN A 194 -18.43 0.60 57.30
C GLN A 194 -17.77 1.95 57.59
N VAL A 195 -16.43 2.01 57.56
CA VAL A 195 -15.70 3.26 57.83
C VAL A 195 -16.02 4.34 56.80
N MET A 196 -16.20 3.95 55.53
CA MET A 196 -16.60 4.88 54.49
C MET A 196 -17.96 5.51 54.76
N LYS A 197 -18.95 4.71 55.21
CA LYS A 197 -20.27 5.24 55.60
C LYS A 197 -20.14 6.20 56.78
N ASP A 198 -19.42 5.79 57.82
CA ASP A 198 -19.28 6.56 59.06
C ASP A 198 -18.58 7.90 58.85
N LYS A 199 -17.57 7.95 57.95
CA LYS A 199 -16.81 9.16 57.63
C LYS A 199 -17.31 9.90 56.39
N ASN A 200 -18.42 9.47 55.80
CA ASN A 200 -18.99 10.00 54.55
C ASN A 200 -17.94 10.10 53.41
N LEU A 201 -17.19 9.02 53.18
CA LEU A 201 -16.14 8.91 52.17
C LEU A 201 -16.65 8.22 50.90
N SER A 202 -16.04 8.55 49.77
CA SER A 202 -16.24 7.85 48.50
C SER A 202 -15.01 7.03 48.15
N LEU A 203 -15.18 5.75 47.81
CA LEU A 203 -14.09 4.89 47.34
C LEU A 203 -13.69 5.36 45.96
N TRP A 204 -12.49 5.91 45.84
CA TRP A 204 -11.99 6.45 44.59
C TRP A 204 -11.19 5.42 43.79
N ALA A 205 -10.41 4.58 44.47
CA ALA A 205 -9.61 3.56 43.81
C ALA A 205 -9.35 2.35 44.73
N VAL A 206 -9.13 1.22 44.07
CA VAL A 206 -8.56 0.01 44.67
C VAL A 206 -7.25 -0.29 43.94
N VAL A 207 -6.17 -0.45 44.69
CA VAL A 207 -4.86 -0.78 44.16
C VAL A 207 -4.57 -2.24 44.52
N ASN A 208 -4.67 -3.12 43.53
CA ASN A 208 -4.32 -4.52 43.69
C ASN A 208 -2.80 -4.70 43.51
N ASN A 209 -2.04 -4.54 44.59
CA ASN A 209 -0.59 -4.59 44.59
C ASN A 209 -0.02 -5.84 45.30
N ALA A 210 -0.84 -6.61 46.02
CA ALA A 210 -0.39 -7.87 46.61
C ALA A 210 0.11 -8.84 45.53
N GLY A 211 1.34 -9.33 45.69
CA GLY A 211 1.96 -10.29 44.77
C GLY A 211 3.09 -11.05 45.45
N VAL A 212 3.30 -12.29 45.04
CA VAL A 212 4.40 -13.15 45.52
C VAL A 212 5.15 -13.68 44.30
N ALA A 213 6.46 -13.45 44.25
CA ALA A 213 7.32 -14.06 43.26
C ALA A 213 7.76 -15.44 43.76
N VAL A 214 7.31 -16.50 43.09
CA VAL A 214 7.78 -17.87 43.35
C VAL A 214 8.86 -18.19 42.32
N LEU A 215 10.11 -17.91 42.65
CA LEU A 215 11.26 -18.49 41.94
C LEU A 215 11.48 -19.88 42.55
N SER A 216 11.56 -20.91 41.72
CA SER A 216 11.64 -22.33 42.11
C SER A 216 12.56 -22.55 43.33
N GLY A 217 11.97 -22.63 44.52
CA GLY A 217 12.65 -22.89 45.79
C GLY A 217 12.68 -21.76 46.83
N TRP A 218 12.39 -20.50 46.50
CA TRP A 218 12.37 -19.38 47.45
C TRP A 218 11.19 -18.45 47.20
N SER A 219 10.37 -18.23 48.24
CA SER A 219 9.32 -17.21 48.27
C SER A 219 9.89 -15.96 48.94
N ILE A 220 10.05 -14.88 48.19
CA ILE A 220 10.35 -13.55 48.74
C ILE A 220 8.99 -12.93 49.07
N ARG A 221 8.69 -12.81 50.36
CA ARG A 221 7.52 -12.10 50.90
C ARG A 221 7.95 -10.76 51.47
#